data_AF-A0A7W0W4N5-F1
#
_entry.id   AF-A0A7W0W4N5-F1
#
_cell.length_a   1.000
_cell.length_b   1.000
_cell.length_c   1.000
_cell.angle_alpha   90.00
_cell.angle_beta   90.00
_cell.angle_gamma   90.00
#
_symmetry.space_group_name_H-M   'P 1'
#
loop_
_entity.id
_entity.type
_entity.pdbx_description
1 polymer ?
#
loop_
_entity_poly.entity_id
_entity_poly.type
_entity_poly.pdbx_seq_one_letter_code
_entity_poly.pdbx_strand_id
1 'polypeptide(L)' 'MVTVESVVDQVRHGEEVVLLDHGRPIARVVPIPAPPMQRVPGLNRGAITVDDTFDDPLPDAFWLGDA' A
#
# COMPACT_ATOMS: atom_id res chain seq x y z
N MET A 1 -6.65 18.30 -25.39
CA MET A 1 -6.96 17.02 -26.07
C MET A 1 -6.44 15.92 -25.17
N VAL A 2 -7.26 14.91 -24.85
CA VAL A 2 -6.79 13.75 -24.05
C VAL A 2 -6.06 12.80 -25.00
N THR A 3 -4.84 12.41 -24.65
CA THR A 3 -4.03 11.45 -25.42
C THR A 3 -3.77 10.18 -24.61
N VAL A 4 -3.43 9.09 -25.29
CA VAL A 4 -3.06 7.83 -24.63
C VAL A 4 -1.86 8.04 -23.71
N GLU A 5 -0.86 8.81 -24.13
CA GLU A 5 0.33 9.14 -23.32
C GLU A 5 -0.06 9.85 -22.02
N SER A 6 -0.97 10.83 -22.08
CA SER A 6 -1.40 11.55 -20.87
C SER A 6 -2.14 10.66 -19.88
N VAL A 7 -2.94 9.71 -20.37
CA VAL A 7 -3.62 8.69 -19.54
C VAL A 7 -2.60 7.72 -18.94
N VAL A 8 -1.61 7.30 -19.71
CA VAL A 8 -0.53 6.42 -19.23
C VAL A 8 0.28 7.10 -18.12
N ASP A 9 0.59 8.39 -18.26
CA ASP A 9 1.33 9.13 -17.23
C ASP A 9 0.53 9.29 -15.94
N GLN A 10 -0.77 9.56 -15.99
CA GLN A 10 -1.65 9.57 -14.80
C GLN A 10 -1.65 8.22 -14.09
N VAL A 11 -1.83 7.14 -14.86
CA VAL A 11 -1.86 5.78 -14.34
C VAL A 11 -0.51 5.38 -13.72
N ARG A 12 0.62 5.84 -14.28
CA ARG A 12 1.95 5.62 -13.70
C ARG A 12 2.14 6.31 -12.34
N HIS A 13 1.44 7.42 -12.08
CA HIS A 13 1.44 8.10 -10.80
C HIS A 13 0.45 7.50 -9.78
N GLY A 14 -0.21 6.40 -10.14
CA GLY A 14 -1.16 5.70 -9.26
C GLY A 14 -2.60 6.17 -9.38
N GLU A 15 -2.92 7.01 -10.37
CA GLU A 15 -4.28 7.43 -10.64
C GLU A 15 -5.06 6.33 -11.38
N GLU A 16 -6.38 6.29 -11.16
CA GLU A 16 -7.30 5.48 -11.95
C GLU A 16 -8.10 6.37 -12.90
N VAL A 17 -8.17 5.99 -14.17
CA VAL A 17 -8.89 6.75 -15.20
C VAL A 17 -10.10 5.97 -15.68
N VAL A 18 -11.29 6.55 -15.59
CA VAL A 18 -12.54 5.96 -16.10
C VAL A 18 -12.86 6.56 -17.47
N LEU A 19 -13.00 5.72 -18.49
CA LEU A 19 -13.37 6.11 -19.85
C LEU A 19 -14.89 6.03 -20.03
N LEU A 20 -15.49 7.14 -20.44
CA LEU A 20 -16.93 7.25 -20.68
C LEU A 20 -17.19 7.33 -22.19
N ASP A 21 -18.20 6.59 -22.65
CA ASP A 21 -18.82 6.74 -23.96
C ASP A 21 -20.24 7.27 -23.79
N HIS A 22 -20.51 8.46 -24.31
CA HIS A 22 -21.80 9.17 -24.15
C HIS A 22 -22.29 9.22 -22.69
N GLY A 23 -21.39 9.55 -21.75
CA GLY A 23 -21.73 9.64 -20.32
C GLY A 23 -21.84 8.30 -19.60
N ARG A 24 -21.64 7.17 -20.30
CA ARG A 24 -21.67 5.82 -19.73
C ARG A 24 -20.25 5.28 -19.58
N PRO A 25 -19.82 4.85 -18.39
CA PRO A 25 -18.53 4.20 -18.22
C PRO A 25 -18.44 2.92 -19.06
N ILE A 26 -17.38 2.79 -19.87
CA ILE A 26 -17.13 1.61 -20.72
C ILE A 26 -15.84 0.88 -20.39
N ALA A 27 -14.86 1.58 -19.79
CA ALA A 27 -13.58 1.00 -19.43
C ALA A 27 -12.94 1.77 -18.27
N ARG A 28 -11.99 1.13 -17.61
CA ARG A 28 -11.14 1.73 -16.59
C ARG A 28 -9.70 1.36 -16.86
N VAL A 29 -8.83 2.35 -16.86
CA VAL A 29 -7.38 2.16 -16.95
C VAL A 29 -6.83 2.28 -15.52
N VAL A 30 -6.20 1.20 -15.06
CA VAL A 30 -5.64 1.10 -13.72
C VAL A 30 -4.16 0.72 -13.80
N PRO A 31 -3.35 1.05 -12.77
CA PRO A 31 -1.99 0.56 -12.69
C PRO A 31 -1.98 -0.97 -12.66
N ILE A 32 -1.11 -1.59 -13.45
CA ILE A 32 -0.85 -3.02 -13.33
C ILE A 32 0.12 -3.20 -12.16
N PRO A 33 -0.25 -3.93 -11.08
CA PRO A 33 0.65 -4.15 -9.98
C PRO A 33 1.93 -4.82 -10.47
N ALA A 34 3.09 -4.32 -10.02
CA ALA A 34 4.33 -5.03 -10.23
C ALA A 34 4.21 -6.45 -9.63
N PRO A 35 4.86 -7.46 -10.23
CA PRO A 35 4.96 -8.77 -9.60
C PRO A 35 5.47 -8.57 -8.17
N PRO A 36 4.87 -9.24 -7.17
CA PRO A 36 5.36 -9.12 -5.80
C PRO A 36 6.84 -9.49 -5.81
N MET A 37 7.67 -8.65 -5.17
CA MET A 37 9.06 -8.99 -4.99
C MET A 37 9.14 -10.34 -4.29
N GLN A 38 10.05 -11.20 -4.76
CA GLN A 38 10.31 -12.46 -4.08
C GLN A 38 10.74 -12.14 -2.65
N ARG A 39 10.00 -12.68 -1.67
CA ARG A 39 10.36 -12.50 -0.26
C ARG A 39 11.74 -13.10 -0.03
N VAL A 40 12.67 -12.30 0.48
CA VAL A 40 14.00 -12.75 0.89
C VAL A 40 13.94 -13.04 2.40
N PRO A 41 14.00 -14.32 2.84
CA PRO A 41 14.01 -14.63 4.27
C PRO A 41 15.34 -14.21 4.91
N GLY A 42 15.32 -13.89 6.21
CA GLY A 42 16.53 -13.69 6.99
C GLY A 42 17.23 -12.33 6.87
N LEU A 43 16.61 -11.33 6.24
CA LEU A 43 17.18 -9.97 6.13
C LEU A 43 17.49 -9.32 7.48
N ASN A 44 16.76 -9.69 8.53
CA ASN A 44 16.94 -9.18 9.90
C ASN A 44 17.37 -10.29 10.88
N ARG A 45 18.04 -11.35 10.40
CA ARG A 45 18.49 -12.44 11.27
C ARG A 45 19.41 -11.90 12.35
N GLY A 46 19.03 -12.08 13.62
CA GLY A 46 19.80 -11.62 14.77
C GLY A 46 19.75 -10.11 15.01
N ALA A 47 19.02 -9.34 14.20
CA ALA A 47 18.86 -7.90 14.40
C ALA A 47 17.75 -7.57 15.42
N ILE A 48 16.95 -8.56 15.80
CA ILE A 48 15.85 -8.41 16.75
C ILE A 48 16.05 -9.45 17.85
N THR A 49 16.07 -8.98 19.08
CA THR A 49 15.96 -9.80 20.29
C THR A 49 14.63 -9.45 20.94
N VAL A 50 13.81 -10.46 21.18
CA VAL A 50 12.55 -10.31 21.90
C VAL A 50 12.86 -10.52 23.37
N ASP A 51 12.39 -9.62 24.22
CA ASP A 51 12.52 -9.72 25.67
C ASP A 51 11.56 -10.80 26.22
N ASP A 52 11.90 -11.40 27.36
CA ASP A 52 11.07 -12.44 28.00
C ASP A 52 9.68 -11.92 28.39
N THR A 53 9.53 -10.61 28.57
CA THR A 53 8.27 -9.93 28.93
C THR A 53 7.48 -9.42 27.72
N PHE A 54 7.87 -9.75 26.49
CA PHE A 54 7.22 -9.21 25.29
C PHE A 54 5.72 -9.49 25.22
N ASP A 55 5.30 -10.67 25.69
CA ASP A 55 3.89 -11.07 25.69
C ASP A 55 3.12 -10.58 26.93
N ASP A 56 3.78 -9.88 27.86
CA ASP A 56 3.13 -9.33 29.04
C ASP A 56 2.16 -8.19 28.66
N PRO A 57 1.05 -8.05 29.39
CA PRO A 57 0.12 -6.96 29.15
C PRO A 57 0.80 -5.61 29.38
N LEU A 58 0.57 -4.66 28.47
CA LEU A 58 1.02 -3.28 28.66
C LEU A 58 0.32 -2.65 29.88
N PRO A 59 1.00 -1.77 30.65
CA PRO A 59 0.41 -1.10 31.80
C PRO A 59 -0.85 -0.31 31.44
N ASP A 60 -1.79 -0.18 32.37
CA ASP A 60 -3.04 0.59 32.15
C ASP A 60 -2.79 2.03 31.69
N ALA A 61 -1.71 2.67 32.14
CA ALA A 61 -1.31 4.01 31.71
C ALA A 61 -1.06 4.10 30.18
N PHE A 62 -0.58 3.03 29.55
CA PHE A 62 -0.43 2.96 28.10
C PHE A 62 -1.80 3.05 27.39
N TRP A 63 -2.82 2.41 27.96
CA TRP A 63 -4.16 2.36 27.38
C TRP A 63 -5.02 3.57 27.73
N LEU A 64 -4.87 4.11 28.94
CA LEU A 64 -5.71 5.16 29.50
C LEU A 64 -5.13 6.58 29.30
N GLY A 65 -3.83 6.68 28.98
CA GLY A 65 -3.09 7.95 28.91
C GLY A 65 -2.73 8.51 30.29
N ASP A 66 -1.72 9.40 30.32
CA ASP A 66 -1.41 10.15 31.53
C ASP A 66 -2.50 11.21 31.77
N ALA A 67 -3.13 11.18 32.94
CA ALA A 67 -4.16 12.13 33.36
C ALA A 67 -3.60 13.53 33.65
#